data_AF-A0A537JR83-F1
#
_entry.id   AF-A0A537JR83-F1
#
_cell.length_a   1.000
_cell.length_b   1.000
_cell.length_c   1.000
_cell.angle_alpha   90.00
_cell.angle_beta   90.00
_cell.angle_gamma   90.00
#
_symmetry.space_group_name_H-M   'P 1'
#
loop_
_entity.id
_entity.type
_entity.pdbx_description
1 polymer ?
#
loop_
_entity_poly.entity_id
_entity_poly.type
_entity_poly.pdbx_seq_one_letter_code
_entity_poly.pdbx_strand_id
1 'polypeptide(L)'
;MEQIEIIGNWNELLKRTERGTLAQILGCDGPSLDDLVSCEAAEILKNYSASNPNGFYVDVKVKNNSILPGVQKAIVNGLNNTELVKQKLATKRANLKELISKVAVEISKLDSVKSNIEKIISNREKNSSALMLDVTGVNRELIDMNEKLLGYQDELKFSSGVQVVQGFLPFNTPVSISLKVLIVLGLIVCLSIAYLVTLVIFVNDRLKKRRVANA
;
A
#
# COMPACT_ATOMS: atom_id res chain seq x y z
N MET A 1 9.27 4.93 -1.89
CA MET A 1 10.62 4.49 -2.31
C MET A 1 11.00 3.11 -1.76
N GLU A 2 11.45 2.92 -0.51
CA GLU A 2 11.95 1.61 -0.02
C GLU A 2 10.95 0.43 -0.17
N GLN A 3 9.67 0.65 0.12
CA GLN A 3 8.62 -0.39 0.00
C GLN A 3 8.38 -0.83 -1.46
N ILE A 4 8.72 0.01 -2.42
CA ILE A 4 8.54 -0.25 -3.86
C ILE A 4 9.70 -1.08 -4.40
N GLU A 5 10.92 -0.84 -3.91
CA GLU A 5 12.06 -1.70 -4.20
C GLU A 5 11.88 -3.10 -3.64
N ILE A 6 11.28 -3.23 -2.44
CA ILE A 6 10.92 -4.53 -1.85
C ILE A 6 9.94 -5.29 -2.75
N ILE A 7 8.90 -4.61 -3.26
CA ILE A 7 7.90 -5.23 -4.15
C ILE A 7 8.50 -5.52 -5.54
N GLY A 8 9.39 -4.66 -6.03
CA GLY A 8 10.16 -4.91 -7.26
C GLY A 8 11.02 -6.17 -7.16
N ASN A 9 11.68 -6.36 -6.02
CA ASN A 9 12.45 -7.58 -5.73
C ASN A 9 11.53 -8.82 -5.66
N TRP A 10 10.34 -8.70 -5.06
CA TRP A 10 9.34 -9.78 -5.06
C TRP A 10 8.87 -10.15 -6.47
N ASN A 11 8.74 -9.17 -7.38
CA ASN A 11 8.43 -9.43 -8.79
C ASN A 11 9.56 -10.20 -9.50
N GLU A 12 10.82 -9.89 -9.20
CA GLU A 12 11.96 -10.67 -9.71
C GLU A 12 11.94 -12.12 -9.21
N LEU A 13 11.65 -12.35 -7.94
CA LEU A 13 11.54 -13.70 -7.36
C LEU A 13 10.39 -14.50 -7.98
N LEU A 14 9.25 -13.84 -8.27
CA LEU A 14 8.13 -14.46 -9.00
C LEU A 14 8.52 -14.85 -10.44
N LYS A 15 9.29 -14.02 -11.14
CA LYS A 15 9.80 -14.31 -12.50
C LYS A 15 10.85 -15.41 -12.52
N ARG A 16 11.65 -15.53 -11.47
CA ARG A 16 12.70 -16.56 -11.32
C ARG A 16 12.16 -17.92 -10.83
N THR A 17 10.84 -18.07 -10.66
CA THR A 17 10.18 -19.29 -10.14
C THR A 17 10.60 -19.71 -8.72
N GLU A 18 11.27 -18.83 -7.97
CA GLU A 18 11.68 -19.07 -6.58
C GLU A 18 10.51 -18.75 -5.62
N ARG A 19 9.38 -19.44 -5.82
CA ARG A 19 8.14 -19.20 -5.06
C ARG A 19 8.25 -19.64 -3.60
N GLY A 20 9.19 -20.53 -3.28
CA GLY A 20 9.41 -21.05 -1.92
C GLY A 20 10.03 -20.02 -0.96
N THR A 21 11.00 -19.23 -1.43
CA THR A 21 11.61 -18.15 -0.63
C THR A 21 10.63 -17.01 -0.42
N LEU A 22 9.82 -16.69 -1.44
CA LEU A 22 8.77 -15.68 -1.33
C LEU A 22 7.63 -16.11 -0.40
N ALA A 23 7.24 -17.38 -0.41
CA ALA A 23 6.26 -17.94 0.54
C ALA A 23 6.72 -17.83 2.00
N GLN A 24 8.01 -18.06 2.27
CA GLN A 24 8.59 -17.89 3.60
C GLN A 24 8.65 -16.42 4.04
N ILE A 25 8.97 -15.50 3.13
CA ILE A 25 9.04 -14.06 3.43
C ILE A 25 7.64 -13.47 3.68
N LEU A 26 6.64 -13.89 2.91
CA LEU A 26 5.26 -13.40 3.02
C LEU A 26 4.46 -14.14 4.10
N GLY A 27 4.92 -15.32 4.55
CA GLY A 27 4.24 -16.16 5.53
C GLY A 27 2.94 -16.75 5.00
N CYS A 28 2.96 -17.27 3.77
CA CYS A 28 1.78 -17.85 3.10
C CYS A 28 1.99 -19.29 2.65
N ASP A 29 0.88 -20.05 2.61
CA ASP A 29 0.85 -21.40 2.10
C ASP A 29 1.17 -21.41 0.59
N GLY A 30 2.19 -22.19 0.21
CA GLY A 30 2.68 -22.37 -1.16
C GLY A 30 1.64 -22.45 -2.29
N PRO A 31 0.47 -23.11 -2.15
CA PRO A 31 -0.54 -23.16 -3.21
C PRO A 31 -1.24 -21.83 -3.50
N SER A 32 -1.24 -20.85 -2.59
CA SER A 32 -1.85 -19.52 -2.86
C SER A 32 -0.98 -18.65 -3.77
N LEU A 33 0.30 -19.00 -3.93
CA LEU A 33 1.28 -18.29 -4.76
C LEU A 33 1.37 -18.82 -6.20
N ASP A 34 0.80 -19.99 -6.49
CA ASP A 34 0.81 -20.57 -7.85
C ASP A 34 -0.14 -19.85 -8.82
N ASP A 35 -1.15 -19.18 -8.27
CA ASP A 35 -2.09 -18.36 -9.01
C ASP A 35 -1.64 -16.89 -9.13
N LEU A 36 -0.53 -16.52 -8.48
CA LEU A 36 0.06 -15.19 -8.55
C LEU A 36 1.00 -15.09 -9.76
N VAL A 37 0.64 -14.26 -10.75
CA VAL A 37 1.38 -14.13 -12.02
C VAL A 37 2.42 -13.01 -11.94
N SER A 38 2.05 -11.87 -11.36
CA SER A 38 2.98 -10.75 -11.14
C SER A 38 2.46 -9.83 -10.04
N CYS A 39 3.39 -9.18 -9.33
CA CYS A 39 3.09 -8.13 -8.37
C CYS A 39 3.96 -6.92 -8.73
N GLU A 40 3.34 -5.79 -9.05
CA GLU A 40 4.01 -4.54 -9.38
C GLU A 40 3.54 -3.48 -8.40
N ALA A 41 4.47 -2.70 -7.84
CA ALA A 41 4.13 -1.53 -7.05
C ALA A 41 4.62 -0.29 -7.77
N ALA A 42 3.81 0.76 -7.72
CA ALA A 42 4.16 2.04 -8.28
C ALA A 42 3.74 3.18 -7.35
N GLU A 43 4.48 4.29 -7.43
CA GLU A 43 4.18 5.49 -6.65
C GLU A 43 2.92 6.15 -7.20
N ILE A 44 2.05 6.60 -6.29
CA ILE A 44 0.99 7.53 -6.67
C ILE A 44 1.71 8.86 -6.98
N LEU A 45 1.87 9.17 -8.27
CA LEU A 45 2.64 10.34 -8.70
C LEU A 45 2.03 11.67 -8.17
N LYS A 46 2.89 12.38 -7.42
CA LYS A 46 3.03 13.84 -7.27
C LYS A 46 1.76 14.66 -7.04
N ASN A 47 1.28 14.65 -5.80
CA ASN A 47 0.93 15.91 -5.13
C ASN A 47 1.42 15.80 -3.69
N TYR A 48 2.68 16.20 -3.47
CA TYR A 48 3.26 16.44 -2.15
C TYR A 48 2.44 17.55 -1.46
N SER A 49 1.30 17.17 -0.89
CA SER A 49 0.61 17.96 0.12
C SER A 49 1.03 17.41 1.47
N ALA A 50 1.26 18.29 2.45
CA ALA A 50 1.52 17.92 3.85
C ALA A 50 0.42 17.02 4.46
N SER A 51 -0.71 16.85 3.77
CA SER A 51 -1.83 15.99 4.12
C SER A 51 -1.85 14.60 3.44
N ASN A 52 -0.94 14.28 2.50
CA ASN A 52 -0.94 13.01 1.79
C ASN A 52 0.23 12.13 2.27
N PRO A 53 0.00 11.17 3.19
CA PRO A 53 1.05 10.24 3.60
C PRO A 53 1.51 9.45 2.37
N ASN A 54 2.83 9.22 2.25
CA ASN A 54 3.49 8.50 1.16
C ASN A 54 2.74 7.20 0.79
N GLY A 55 1.79 7.29 -0.14
CA GLY A 55 0.97 6.19 -0.62
C GLY A 55 1.57 5.59 -1.88
N PHE A 56 1.53 4.27 -1.96
CA PHE A 56 1.87 3.52 -3.18
C PHE A 56 0.69 2.62 -3.51
N TYR A 57 0.47 2.36 -4.80
CA TYR A 57 -0.49 1.36 -5.23
C TYR A 57 0.25 0.07 -5.58
N VAL A 58 -0.42 -1.06 -5.35
CA VAL A 58 0.09 -2.39 -5.68
C VAL A 58 -0.87 -3.01 -6.70
N ASP A 59 -0.37 -3.26 -7.89
CA ASP A 59 -1.07 -3.97 -8.94
C ASP A 59 -0.67 -5.45 -8.92
N VAL A 60 -1.66 -6.32 -8.72
CA VAL A 60 -1.45 -7.75 -8.66
C VAL A 60 -2.21 -8.43 -9.78
N LYS A 61 -1.51 -9.24 -10.58
CA LYS A 61 -2.13 -10.10 -11.60
C LYS A 61 -2.28 -11.50 -11.03
N VAL A 62 -3.52 -11.95 -10.88
CA VAL A 62 -3.87 -13.28 -10.37
C VAL A 62 -4.65 -14.08 -11.43
N LYS A 63 -4.50 -15.41 -11.44
CA LYS A 63 -5.32 -16.31 -12.26
C LYS A 63 -6.74 -16.47 -11.70
N ASN A 64 -6.89 -16.37 -10.38
CA ASN A 64 -8.15 -16.54 -9.69
C ASN A 64 -8.39 -15.37 -8.71
N ASN A 65 -9.52 -14.68 -8.85
CA ASN A 65 -9.87 -13.55 -7.99
C ASN A 65 -10.15 -13.95 -6.52
N SER A 66 -10.44 -15.24 -6.25
CA SER A 66 -10.71 -15.73 -4.89
C SER A 66 -9.49 -15.66 -3.96
N ILE A 67 -8.28 -15.53 -4.49
CA ILE A 67 -7.04 -15.47 -3.68
C ILE A 67 -6.68 -14.04 -3.24
N LEU A 68 -7.32 -13.01 -3.82
CA LEU A 68 -7.00 -11.61 -3.57
C LEU A 68 -6.99 -11.24 -2.08
N PRO A 69 -7.96 -11.67 -1.24
CA PRO A 69 -7.92 -11.38 0.18
C PRO A 69 -6.71 -12.02 0.90
N GLY A 70 -6.33 -13.24 0.49
CA GLY A 70 -5.17 -13.96 1.03
C GLY A 70 -3.86 -13.27 0.65
N VAL A 71 -3.72 -12.88 -0.62
CA VAL A 71 -2.55 -12.16 -1.14
C VAL A 71 -2.43 -10.77 -0.50
N GLN A 72 -3.54 -10.07 -0.24
CA GLN A 72 -3.51 -8.80 0.49
C GLN A 72 -2.91 -8.98 1.88
N LYS A 73 -3.39 -9.98 2.62
CA LYS A 73 -2.87 -10.27 3.97
C LYS A 73 -1.40 -10.66 3.92
N ALA A 74 -0.99 -11.43 2.92
CA ALA A 74 0.40 -11.83 2.68
C ALA A 74 1.33 -10.63 2.48
N ILE A 75 0.96 -9.72 1.58
CA ILE A 75 1.73 -8.53 1.23
C ILE A 75 1.84 -7.61 2.45
N VAL A 76 0.72 -7.39 3.16
CA VAL A 76 0.72 -6.60 4.40
C VAL A 76 1.63 -7.23 5.45
N ASN A 77 1.60 -8.56 5.59
CA ASN A 77 2.44 -9.28 6.53
C ASN A 77 3.94 -9.19 6.16
N GLY A 78 4.29 -9.41 4.89
CA GLY A 78 5.68 -9.31 4.42
C GLY A 78 6.25 -7.90 4.55
N LEU A 79 5.47 -6.87 4.21
CA LEU A 79 5.88 -5.48 4.37
C LEU A 79 6.05 -5.10 5.85
N ASN A 80 5.13 -5.56 6.71
CA ASN A 80 5.24 -5.33 8.16
C ASN A 80 6.36 -6.15 8.82
N ASN A 81 6.74 -7.30 8.24
CA ASN A 81 7.73 -8.19 8.83
C ASN A 81 9.18 -7.83 8.52
N THR A 82 9.41 -6.85 7.65
CA THR A 82 10.77 -6.40 7.31
C THR A 82 11.42 -5.75 8.53
N GLU A 83 12.65 -6.15 8.86
CA GLU A 83 13.36 -5.71 10.08
C GLU A 83 13.52 -4.19 10.17
N LEU A 84 13.76 -3.52 9.04
CA LEU A 84 13.79 -2.06 8.91
C LEU A 84 12.46 -1.41 9.30
N VAL A 85 11.32 -1.98 8.88
CA VAL A 85 9.99 -1.46 9.20
C VAL A 85 9.70 -1.68 10.69
N LYS A 86 10.07 -2.83 11.24
CA LYS A 86 9.95 -3.11 12.69
C LYS A 86 10.79 -2.14 13.51
N GLN A 87 12.02 -1.87 13.10
CA GLN A 87 12.92 -0.95 13.80
C GLN A 87 12.41 0.49 13.73
N LYS A 88 12.05 0.99 12.54
CA LYS A 88 11.45 2.33 12.37
C LYS A 88 10.18 2.47 13.20
N LEU A 89 9.32 1.45 13.22
CA LEU A 89 8.10 1.44 14.02
C LEU A 89 8.38 1.40 15.53
N ALA A 90 9.34 0.59 15.96
CA ALA A 90 9.76 0.50 17.36
C ALA A 90 10.35 1.83 17.85
N THR A 91 11.23 2.46 17.07
CA THR A 91 11.77 3.78 17.36
C THR A 91 10.69 4.84 17.41
N LYS A 92 9.75 4.86 16.45
CA LYS A 92 8.63 5.81 16.45
C LYS A 92 7.76 5.64 17.71
N ARG A 93 7.42 4.40 18.07
CA ARG A 93 6.66 4.10 19.30
C ARG A 93 7.41 4.47 20.57
N ALA A 94 8.72 4.23 20.61
CA ALA A 94 9.56 4.61 21.75
C ALA A 94 9.59 6.14 21.91
N ASN A 95 9.80 6.88 20.83
CA ASN A 95 9.81 8.34 20.84
C ASN A 95 8.44 8.91 21.27
N LEU A 96 7.34 8.37 20.77
CA LEU A 96 5.98 8.78 21.16
C LEU A 96 5.72 8.50 22.65
N LYS A 97 6.15 7.35 23.18
CA LYS A 97 6.04 7.05 24.62
C LYS A 97 6.87 8.03 25.45
N GLU A 98 8.07 8.38 25.00
CA GLU A 98 8.91 9.36 25.68
C GLU A 98 8.27 10.76 25.68
N LEU A 99 7.70 11.19 24.55
CA LEU A 99 6.94 12.44 24.43
C LEU A 99 5.73 12.45 25.37
N ILE A 100 4.93 11.38 25.41
CA ILE A 100 3.80 11.24 26.33
C ILE A 100 4.27 11.37 27.79
N SER A 101 5.37 10.70 28.14
CA SER A 101 5.94 10.78 29.50
C SER A 101 6.38 12.21 29.85
N LYS A 102 7.09 12.89 28.95
CA LYS A 102 7.54 14.27 29.16
C LYS A 102 6.36 15.24 29.31
N VAL A 103 5.35 15.14 28.43
CA VAL A 103 4.16 15.98 28.50
C VAL A 103 3.36 15.70 29.77
N ALA A 104 3.21 14.44 30.18
CA ALA A 104 2.53 14.09 31.43
C ALA A 104 3.25 14.67 32.68
N VAL A 105 4.59 14.64 32.69
CA VAL A 105 5.38 15.29 33.74
C VAL A 105 5.18 16.80 33.75
N GLU A 106 5.14 17.44 32.58
CA GLU A 106 4.93 18.89 32.48
C GLU A 106 3.52 19.31 32.90
N ILE A 107 2.49 18.53 32.54
CA ILE A 107 1.12 18.73 33.03
C ILE A 107 1.09 18.66 34.56
N SER A 108 1.74 17.67 35.17
CA SER A 108 1.78 17.54 36.64
C SER A 108 2.49 18.72 37.33
N LYS A 109 3.53 19.28 36.72
CA LYS A 109 4.16 20.52 37.21
C LYS A 109 3.21 21.71 37.09
N LEU A 110 2.54 21.87 35.95
CA LEU A 110 1.57 22.95 35.72
C LEU A 110 0.38 22.86 36.69
N ASP A 111 -0.12 21.66 36.99
CA ASP A 111 -1.15 21.42 38.01
C ASP A 111 -0.67 21.85 39.41
N SER A 112 0.60 21.56 39.73
CA SER A 112 1.20 21.97 41.00
C SER A 112 1.33 23.50 41.10
N VAL A 113 1.73 24.16 40.01
CA VAL A 113 1.79 25.62 39.92
C VAL A 113 0.39 26.22 40.06
N LYS A 114 -0.60 25.68 39.35
CA LYS A 114 -2.01 26.10 39.47
C LYS A 114 -2.52 25.98 40.91
N SER A 115 -2.32 24.82 41.55
CA SER A 115 -2.74 24.59 42.94
C SER A 115 -2.05 25.55 43.92
N ASN A 116 -0.76 25.84 43.70
CA ASN A 116 -0.03 26.80 44.52
C ASN A 116 -0.54 28.23 44.33
N ILE A 117 -0.83 28.64 43.08
CA ILE A 117 -1.41 29.95 42.79
C ILE A 117 -2.81 30.08 43.41
N GLU A 118 -3.68 29.06 43.28
CA GLU A 118 -5.00 29.03 43.91
C GLU A 118 -4.93 29.18 45.44
N LYS A 119 -3.97 28.49 46.09
CA LYS A 119 -3.72 28.63 47.53
C LYS A 119 -3.22 30.03 47.94
N ILE A 120 -2.47 30.71 47.08
CA ILE A 120 -1.99 32.07 47.33
C ILE A 120 -3.13 33.08 47.17
N ILE A 121 -3.98 32.90 46.15
CA ILE A 121 -5.16 33.74 45.90
C ILE A 121 -6.20 33.57 47.01
N SER A 122 -6.42 32.36 47.51
CA SER A 122 -7.37 32.11 48.61
C SER A 122 -6.91 32.70 49.95
N ASN A 123 -5.60 32.86 50.16
CA ASN A 123 -5.00 33.37 51.41
C ASN A 123 -4.67 34.88 51.42
N ARG A 124 -4.66 35.59 50.27
CA ARG A 124 -4.38 37.04 50.22
C ARG A 124 -5.53 37.83 49.62
N GLU A 125 -5.98 38.83 50.37
CA GLU A 125 -7.00 39.80 49.97
C GLU A 125 -6.67 40.50 48.63
N LYS A 126 -7.53 40.24 47.63
CA LYS A 126 -8.07 41.15 46.58
C LYS A 126 -7.16 42.04 45.72
N ASN A 127 -5.83 42.00 45.82
CA ASN A 127 -4.92 42.76 44.93
C ASN A 127 -4.22 41.88 43.88
N SER A 128 -4.98 41.13 43.07
CA SER A 128 -4.47 39.98 42.29
C SER A 128 -4.69 40.02 40.77
N SER A 129 -4.90 41.17 40.13
CA SER A 129 -5.11 41.24 38.67
C SER A 129 -3.98 40.60 37.85
N ALA A 130 -2.72 40.75 38.30
CA ALA A 130 -1.57 40.09 37.68
C ALA A 130 -1.57 38.55 37.91
N LEU A 131 -1.96 38.11 39.10
CA LEU A 131 -2.10 36.69 39.45
C LEU A 131 -3.26 36.00 38.70
N MET A 132 -4.38 36.69 38.47
CA MET A 132 -5.50 36.16 37.67
C MET A 132 -5.14 36.03 36.18
N LEU A 133 -4.33 36.96 35.65
CA LEU A 133 -3.78 36.87 34.28
C LEU A 133 -2.88 35.63 34.15
N ASP A 134 -2.07 35.35 35.18
CA ASP A 134 -1.15 34.21 35.25
C ASP A 134 -1.91 32.87 35.34
N VAL A 135 -2.98 32.77 36.15
CA VAL A 135 -3.85 31.58 36.20
C VAL A 135 -4.49 31.28 34.84
N THR A 136 -4.93 32.31 34.12
CA THR A 136 -5.54 32.14 32.80
C THR A 136 -4.51 31.65 31.78
N GLY A 137 -3.26 32.13 31.86
CA GLY A 137 -2.14 31.65 31.05
C GLY A 137 -1.81 30.18 31.32
N VAL A 138 -1.65 29.81 32.60
CA VAL A 138 -1.39 28.43 33.03
C VAL A 138 -2.50 27.49 32.57
N ASN A 139 -3.77 27.89 32.71
CA ASN A 139 -4.88 27.02 32.31
C ASN A 139 -4.98 26.82 30.79
N ARG A 140 -4.63 27.82 29.98
CA ARG A 140 -4.54 27.66 28.51
C ARG A 140 -3.42 26.69 28.11
N GLU A 141 -2.25 26.83 28.72
CA GLU A 141 -1.11 25.94 28.47
C GLU A 141 -1.44 24.49 28.87
N LEU A 142 -2.17 24.30 29.97
CA LEU A 142 -2.61 23.00 30.46
C LEU A 142 -3.61 22.33 29.49
N ILE A 143 -4.49 23.12 28.88
CA ILE A 143 -5.41 22.62 27.84
C ILE A 143 -4.63 22.21 26.58
N ASP A 144 -3.71 23.06 26.10
CA ASP A 144 -2.89 22.78 24.92
C ASP A 144 -1.99 21.53 25.13
N MET A 145 -1.41 21.38 26.32
CA MET A 145 -0.61 20.20 26.69
C MET A 145 -1.46 18.92 26.77
N ASN A 146 -2.69 19.00 27.29
CA ASN A 146 -3.61 17.86 27.28
C ASN A 146 -4.05 17.49 25.86
N GLU A 147 -4.32 18.48 25.00
CA GLU A 147 -4.67 18.23 23.60
C GLU A 147 -3.51 17.54 22.87
N LYS A 148 -2.26 18.01 23.07
CA LYS A 148 -1.06 17.35 22.55
C LYS A 148 -0.89 15.93 23.09
N LEU A 149 -1.14 15.72 24.39
CA LEU A 149 -1.06 14.39 25.01
C LEU A 149 -2.07 13.42 24.37
N LEU A 150 -3.30 13.86 24.14
CA LEU A 150 -4.31 13.06 23.43
C LEU A 150 -3.88 12.78 21.99
N GLY A 151 -3.34 13.78 21.29
CA GLY A 151 -2.78 13.62 19.95
C GLY A 151 -1.67 12.57 19.88
N TYR A 152 -0.71 12.60 20.80
CA TYR A 152 0.36 11.60 20.86
C TYR A 152 -0.14 10.20 21.24
N GLN A 153 -1.14 10.10 22.12
CA GLN A 153 -1.76 8.82 22.46
C GLN A 153 -2.50 8.20 21.27
N ASP A 154 -3.21 9.01 20.51
CA ASP A 154 -3.89 8.53 19.31
C ASP A 154 -2.89 8.17 18.21
N GLU A 155 -1.84 8.98 17.99
CA GLU A 155 -0.77 8.62 17.07
C GLU A 155 -0.07 7.30 17.48
N LEU A 156 0.09 7.05 18.78
CA LEU A 156 0.63 5.79 19.29
C LEU A 156 -0.31 4.60 19.02
N LYS A 157 -1.62 4.78 19.17
CA LYS A 157 -2.63 3.74 18.86
C LYS A 157 -2.67 3.41 17.37
N PHE A 158 -2.50 4.41 16.50
CA PHE A 158 -2.50 4.24 15.04
C PHE A 158 -1.12 4.04 14.43
N SER A 159 -0.06 3.97 15.24
CA SER A 159 1.31 3.63 14.82
C SER A 159 1.38 2.18 14.34
N SER A 160 0.91 1.94 13.12
CA SER A 160 1.05 0.69 12.36
C SER A 160 2.03 0.92 11.20
N GLY A 161 2.81 -0.11 10.85
CA GLY A 161 3.89 0.01 9.86
C GLY A 161 3.37 0.24 8.44
N VAL A 162 2.35 -0.52 8.05
CA VAL A 162 1.64 -0.40 6.76
C VAL A 162 0.15 -0.51 7.01
N GLN A 163 -0.58 0.54 6.66
CA GLN A 163 -2.04 0.58 6.75
C GLN A 163 -2.64 0.49 5.35
N VAL A 164 -3.58 -0.44 5.16
CA VAL A 164 -4.30 -0.58 3.90
C VAL A 164 -5.39 0.49 3.84
N VAL A 165 -5.22 1.47 2.97
CA VAL A 165 -6.22 2.53 2.73
C VAL A 165 -7.36 2.02 1.84
N GLN A 166 -7.03 1.18 0.85
CA GLN A 166 -7.98 0.56 -0.05
C GLN A 166 -7.59 -0.89 -0.31
N GLY A 167 -8.51 -1.83 -0.08
CA GLY A 167 -8.28 -3.25 -0.37
C GLY A 167 -8.25 -3.52 -1.88
N PHE A 168 -7.81 -4.72 -2.27
CA PHE A 168 -7.81 -5.09 -3.69
C PHE A 168 -9.22 -5.11 -4.25
N LEU A 169 -9.40 -4.41 -5.37
CA LEU A 169 -10.63 -4.45 -6.16
C LEU A 169 -10.48 -5.55 -7.21
N PRO A 170 -11.33 -6.60 -7.18
CA PRO A 170 -11.31 -7.62 -8.21
C PRO A 170 -11.75 -7.00 -9.54
N PHE A 171 -10.90 -7.09 -10.56
CA PHE A 171 -11.31 -6.74 -11.91
C PHE A 171 -12.15 -7.88 -12.49
N ASN A 172 -13.36 -7.56 -12.94
CA ASN A 172 -14.27 -8.52 -13.60
C ASN A 172 -13.89 -8.79 -15.07
N THR A 173 -12.99 -7.99 -15.64
CA THR A 173 -12.48 -8.19 -16.99
C THR A 173 -11.08 -8.79 -16.93
N PRO A 174 -10.82 -9.91 -17.63
CA PRO A 174 -9.49 -10.48 -17.67
C PRO A 174 -8.51 -9.50 -18.33
N VAL A 175 -7.30 -9.40 -17.79
CA VAL A 175 -6.21 -8.56 -18.34
C VAL A 175 -5.63 -9.18 -19.63
N SER A 176 -6.03 -10.41 -19.98
CA SER A 176 -5.62 -11.09 -21.20
C SER A 176 -6.36 -10.58 -22.44
N ILE A 177 -5.82 -10.90 -23.62
CA ILE A 177 -6.40 -10.58 -24.93
C ILE A 177 -7.90 -10.89 -24.92
N SER A 178 -8.72 -9.88 -25.19
CA SER A 178 -10.16 -10.06 -25.21
C SER A 178 -10.53 -11.19 -26.18
N LEU A 179 -11.46 -12.06 -25.76
CA LEU A 179 -11.90 -13.22 -26.55
C LEU A 179 -12.36 -12.80 -27.96
N LYS A 180 -12.92 -11.59 -28.09
CA LYS A 180 -13.31 -10.98 -29.38
C LYS A 180 -12.10 -10.77 -30.30
N VAL A 181 -10.99 -10.23 -29.78
CA VAL A 181 -9.76 -10.03 -30.55
C VAL A 181 -9.15 -11.38 -30.97
N LEU A 182 -9.19 -12.39 -30.09
CA LEU A 182 -8.69 -13.72 -30.42
C LEU A 182 -9.49 -14.37 -31.57
N ILE A 183 -10.82 -14.26 -31.53
CA ILE A 183 -11.69 -14.78 -32.60
C ILE A 183 -11.43 -14.07 -33.93
N VAL A 184 -11.33 -12.73 -33.92
CA VAL A 184 -11.05 -11.96 -35.15
C VAL A 184 -9.68 -12.33 -35.72
N LEU A 185 -8.66 -12.46 -34.88
CA LEU A 185 -7.33 -12.88 -35.30
C LEU A 185 -7.34 -14.30 -35.89
N GLY A 186 -8.02 -15.24 -35.23
CA GLY A 186 -8.18 -16.61 -35.73
C GLY A 186 -8.90 -16.67 -37.08
N LEU A 187 -9.92 -15.84 -37.27
CA LEU A 187 -10.65 -15.75 -38.53
C LEU A 187 -9.74 -15.25 -39.66
N ILE A 188 -8.98 -14.17 -39.43
CA ILE A 188 -8.05 -13.62 -40.42
C ILE A 188 -7.00 -14.66 -40.82
N VAL A 189 -6.45 -15.40 -39.86
CA VAL A 189 -5.45 -16.45 -40.12
C VAL A 189 -6.08 -17.59 -40.95
N CYS A 190 -7.26 -18.08 -40.57
CA CYS A 190 -7.97 -19.12 -41.34
C CYS A 190 -8.27 -18.68 -42.77
N LEU A 191 -8.73 -17.43 -42.95
CA LEU A 191 -9.07 -16.90 -44.27
C LEU A 191 -7.83 -16.73 -45.15
N SER A 192 -6.71 -16.32 -44.55
CA SER A 192 -5.42 -16.22 -45.24
C SER A 192 -4.90 -17.60 -45.70
N ILE A 193 -5.01 -18.62 -44.86
CA ILE A 193 -4.62 -19.99 -45.20
C ILE A 193 -5.51 -20.54 -46.32
N ALA A 194 -6.84 -20.37 -46.22
CA ALA A 194 -7.78 -20.81 -47.25
C ALA A 194 -7.51 -20.14 -48.60
N TYR A 195 -7.19 -18.84 -48.59
CA TYR A 195 -6.82 -18.10 -49.79
C TYR A 195 -5.53 -18.63 -50.44
N LEU A 196 -4.48 -18.91 -49.64
CA LEU A 196 -3.24 -19.48 -50.16
C LEU A 196 -3.46 -20.88 -50.77
N VAL A 197 -4.22 -21.74 -50.10
CA VAL A 197 -4.52 -23.10 -50.59
C VAL A 197 -5.28 -23.06 -51.92
N THR A 198 -6.31 -22.22 -52.02
CA THR A 198 -7.09 -22.07 -53.26
C THR A 198 -6.23 -21.52 -54.41
N LEU A 199 -5.33 -20.57 -54.14
CA LEU A 199 -4.40 -20.04 -55.13
C LEU A 199 -3.44 -21.13 -55.64
N VAL A 200 -2.87 -21.94 -54.74
CA VAL A 200 -1.98 -23.06 -55.11
C VAL A 200 -2.72 -24.08 -55.98
N ILE A 201 -3.95 -24.46 -55.61
CA ILE A 201 -4.77 -25.39 -56.40
C ILE A 201 -5.07 -24.82 -57.78
N PHE A 202 -5.46 -23.54 -57.85
CA PHE A 202 -5.78 -22.87 -59.11
C PHE A 202 -4.57 -22.79 -60.05
N VAL A 203 -3.40 -22.43 -59.52
CA VAL A 203 -2.15 -22.40 -60.31
C VAL A 203 -1.78 -23.78 -60.80
N ASN A 204 -1.88 -24.81 -59.96
CA ASN A 204 -1.56 -26.19 -60.34
C ASN A 204 -2.51 -26.72 -61.43
N ASP A 205 -3.82 -26.43 -61.32
CA ASP A 205 -4.80 -26.80 -62.34
C ASP A 205 -4.53 -26.10 -63.67
N ARG A 206 -4.16 -24.81 -63.63
CA ARG A 206 -3.80 -24.04 -64.83
C ARG A 206 -2.51 -24.55 -65.49
N LEU A 207 -1.52 -24.98 -64.71
CA LEU A 207 -0.29 -25.57 -65.22
C LEU A 207 -0.53 -26.94 -65.85
N LYS A 208 -1.38 -27.78 -65.24
CA LYS A 208 -1.77 -29.09 -65.81
C LYS A 208 -2.50 -28.91 -67.15
N LYS A 209 -3.47 -28.00 -67.24
CA LYS A 209 -4.19 -27.70 -68.49
C LYS A 209 -3.25 -27.24 -69.61
N ARG A 210 -2.25 -26.41 -69.30
CA ARG A 210 -1.24 -25.99 -70.29
C ARG A 210 -0.32 -27.12 -70.74
N ARG A 211 -0.01 -28.08 -69.85
CA ARG A 211 0.82 -29.24 -70.18
C ARG A 211 0.11 -30.23 -71.12
N VAL A 212 -1.21 -30.39 -70.96
CA VAL A 212 -2.04 -31.22 -71.84
C VAL A 212 -2.31 -30.56 -73.19
N ALA A 213 -2.38 -29.22 -73.26
CA ALA A 213 -2.57 -28.50 -74.53
C ALA A 213 -1.30 -28.43 -75.41
N ASN A 214 -0.12 -28.70 -74.83
CA ASN A 214 1.17 -28.69 -75.51
C ASN A 214 1.76 -30.10 -75.73
N ALA A 215 0.99 -31.15 -75.44
CA ALA A 215 1.32 -32.55 -75.69
C ALA A 215 0.42 -33.09 -76.81
#